data_AF-A0A2S5CW23-F1
#
_entry.id   AF-A0A2S5CW23-F1
#
_cell.length_a   1.000
_cell.length_b   1.000
_cell.length_c   1.000
_cell.angle_alpha   90.00
_cell.angle_beta   90.00
_cell.angle_gamma   90.00
#
_symmetry.space_group_name_H-M   'P 1'
#
loop_
_entity.id
_entity.type
_entity.pdbx_description
1 polymer ?
#
loop_
_entity_poly.entity_id
_entity_poly.type
_entity_poly.pdbx_seq_one_letter_code
_entity_poly.pdbx_strand_id
1 'polypeptide(L)'
;MQSYCQSCGMPLVHEKLFGTEKEGQVCRDYCTYCYELGAFKQPNVTIHEMIDICVPHLKEEGMAEEEARQMLASFLPRLKRWRTDNGKQPVMKEKQSFHIAGISAKTNNANEITAQAKIPQLWTTYYQQDIAGQLPSPKNNAVMYGLYSDYETDVNGEYTLTLGVEVSADEEVPTGMVIKTIPASKYLVFTSEKGLMPDIVIQAWQDIWSWFANTTEVERTYSGDFELYDERCAQSHEAQVDIYIAIK
;
A
#
# COMPACT_ATOMS: atom_id res chain seq x y z
N MET A 1 12.00 1.30 -24.34
CA MET A 1 11.16 0.89 -23.20
C MET A 1 10.39 -0.34 -23.63
N GLN A 2 10.66 -1.49 -23.01
CA GLN A 2 9.94 -2.73 -23.28
C GLN A 2 8.70 -2.73 -22.41
N SER A 3 7.50 -2.69 -23.01
CA SER A 3 6.22 -2.74 -22.29
C SER A 3 5.71 -4.17 -22.24
N TYR A 4 4.93 -4.52 -21.23
CA TYR A 4 4.29 -5.82 -21.07
C TYR A 4 2.77 -5.70 -21.19
N CYS A 5 2.12 -6.73 -21.73
CA CYS A 5 0.67 -6.80 -21.77
C CYS A 5 0.09 -6.80 -20.35
N GLN A 6 -0.76 -5.84 -20.06
CA GLN A 6 -1.44 -5.64 -18.77
C GLN A 6 -2.59 -6.64 -18.52
N SER A 7 -2.59 -7.78 -19.23
CA SER A 7 -3.48 -8.92 -19.06
C SER A 7 -2.65 -10.19 -18.90
N CYS A 8 -1.95 -10.68 -19.91
CA CYS A 8 -1.23 -11.96 -19.80
C CYS A 8 0.25 -11.82 -19.39
N GLY A 9 0.78 -10.60 -19.26
CA GLY A 9 2.19 -10.38 -18.97
C GLY A 9 3.14 -10.51 -20.16
N MET A 10 2.63 -10.81 -21.36
CA MET A 10 3.46 -11.02 -22.56
C MET A 10 4.24 -9.74 -22.95
N PRO A 11 5.54 -9.84 -23.27
CA PRO A 11 6.32 -8.70 -23.77
C PRO A 11 5.77 -8.14 -25.10
N LEU A 12 5.56 -6.83 -25.15
CA LEU A 12 5.06 -6.10 -26.32
C LEU A 12 6.24 -5.43 -27.05
N VAL A 13 7.06 -6.25 -27.71
CA VAL A 13 8.29 -5.81 -28.38
C VAL A 13 8.10 -5.29 -29.81
N HIS A 14 6.93 -5.56 -30.41
CA HIS A 14 6.62 -5.20 -31.80
C HIS A 14 5.18 -4.69 -31.91
N GLU A 15 4.93 -3.75 -32.83
CA GLU A 15 3.60 -3.17 -32.99
C GLU A 15 2.51 -4.18 -33.35
N LYS A 16 2.89 -5.24 -34.08
CA LYS A 16 1.98 -6.34 -34.45
C LYS A 16 1.43 -7.12 -33.26
N LEU A 17 2.06 -6.99 -32.09
CA LEU A 17 1.63 -7.65 -30.87
C LEU A 17 0.59 -6.84 -30.11
N PHE A 18 0.40 -5.56 -30.41
CA PHE A 18 -0.57 -4.70 -29.73
C PHE A 18 -2.01 -5.07 -30.09
N GLY A 19 -2.91 -4.92 -29.11
CA GLY A 19 -4.35 -5.01 -29.33
C GLY A 19 -4.89 -3.84 -30.12
N THR A 20 -6.19 -3.85 -30.37
CA THR A 20 -6.87 -2.79 -31.12
C THR A 20 -8.09 -2.24 -30.38
N GLU A 21 -8.27 -0.93 -30.47
CA GLU A 21 -9.47 -0.23 -30.04
C GLU A 21 -10.62 -0.43 -31.04
N LYS A 22 -11.84 -0.02 -30.67
CA LYS A 22 -13.06 -0.20 -31.49
C LYS A 22 -12.94 0.38 -32.90
N GLU A 23 -12.21 1.47 -33.06
CA GLU A 23 -11.99 2.17 -34.32
C GLU A 23 -10.67 1.76 -35.01
N GLY A 24 -10.02 0.69 -34.51
CA GLY A 24 -8.82 0.10 -35.10
C GLY A 24 -7.51 0.76 -34.68
N GLN A 25 -7.52 1.73 -33.77
CA GLN A 25 -6.29 2.29 -33.20
C GLN A 25 -5.54 1.24 -32.36
N VAL A 26 -4.23 1.42 -32.26
CA VAL A 26 -3.36 0.53 -31.50
C VAL A 26 -3.57 0.71 -29.99
N CYS A 27 -3.87 -0.39 -29.29
CA CYS A 27 -3.91 -0.45 -27.83
C CYS A 27 -2.54 -0.89 -27.29
N ARG A 28 -1.83 0.01 -26.61
CA ARG A 28 -0.46 -0.26 -26.11
C ARG A 28 -0.41 -1.03 -24.80
N ASP A 29 -1.53 -1.11 -24.08
CA ASP A 29 -1.63 -1.79 -22.79
C ASP A 29 -1.83 -3.30 -22.94
N TYR A 30 -2.48 -3.76 -24.01
CA TYR A 30 -2.87 -5.16 -24.16
C TYR A 30 -2.34 -5.75 -25.47
N CYS A 31 -2.11 -7.07 -25.48
CA CYS A 31 -1.71 -7.76 -26.70
C CYS A 31 -2.92 -8.14 -27.56
N THR A 32 -2.69 -8.37 -28.85
CA THR A 32 -3.71 -8.83 -29.83
C THR A 32 -4.38 -10.15 -29.42
N TYR A 33 -3.72 -10.98 -28.60
CA TYR A 33 -4.29 -12.22 -28.09
C TYR A 33 -5.25 -12.01 -26.92
N CYS A 34 -5.10 -10.92 -26.17
CA CYS A 34 -5.97 -10.58 -25.04
C CYS A 34 -7.09 -9.62 -25.42
N TYR A 35 -6.83 -8.66 -26.31
CA TYR A 35 -7.71 -7.52 -26.57
C TYR A 35 -7.74 -7.16 -28.05
N GLU A 36 -8.94 -7.03 -28.63
CA GLU A 36 -9.15 -6.71 -30.04
C GLU A 36 -10.50 -6.03 -30.24
N LEU A 37 -10.54 -5.03 -31.12
CA LEU A 37 -11.74 -4.24 -31.46
C LEU A 37 -12.45 -3.64 -30.24
N GLY A 38 -11.67 -3.19 -29.24
CA GLY A 38 -12.19 -2.55 -28.04
C GLY A 38 -12.72 -3.52 -26.97
N ALA A 39 -12.46 -4.83 -27.09
CA ALA A 39 -12.94 -5.82 -26.13
C ALA A 39 -11.91 -6.91 -25.82
N PHE A 40 -11.99 -7.45 -24.59
CA PHE A 40 -11.24 -8.65 -24.23
C PHE A 40 -11.81 -9.87 -24.96
N LYS A 41 -10.94 -10.67 -25.59
CA LYS A 41 -11.34 -11.91 -26.29
C LYS A 41 -11.94 -12.95 -25.36
N GLN A 42 -11.59 -12.89 -24.07
CA GLN A 42 -12.03 -13.82 -23.04
C GLN A 42 -12.54 -13.04 -21.82
N PRO A 43 -13.68 -12.34 -21.89
CA PRO A 43 -14.08 -11.35 -20.89
C PRO A 43 -14.32 -11.94 -19.49
N ASN A 44 -14.70 -13.23 -19.41
CA ASN A 44 -15.05 -13.91 -18.16
C ASN A 44 -13.93 -14.80 -17.61
N VAL A 45 -12.74 -14.82 -18.24
CA VAL A 45 -11.65 -15.66 -17.76
C VAL A 45 -11.15 -15.15 -16.40
N THR A 46 -10.96 -16.06 -15.47
CA THR A 46 -10.42 -15.80 -14.14
C THR A 46 -8.89 -15.68 -14.19
N ILE A 47 -8.29 -15.15 -13.13
CA ILE A 47 -6.83 -15.09 -13.03
C ILE A 47 -6.19 -16.49 -13.01
N HIS A 48 -6.84 -17.47 -12.37
CA HIS A 48 -6.36 -18.85 -12.34
C HIS A 48 -6.38 -19.48 -13.73
N GLU A 49 -7.46 -19.27 -14.48
CA GLU A 49 -7.54 -19.73 -15.87
C GLU A 49 -6.53 -18.99 -16.76
N MET A 50 -6.23 -17.70 -16.50
CA MET A 50 -5.16 -16.99 -17.20
C MET A 50 -3.76 -17.56 -16.89
N ILE A 51 -3.51 -18.00 -15.65
CA ILE A 51 -2.29 -18.74 -15.31
C ILE A 51 -2.23 -20.03 -16.13
N ASP A 52 -3.32 -20.80 -16.17
CA ASP A 52 -3.39 -22.05 -16.94
C ASP A 52 -3.16 -21.84 -18.45
N ILE A 53 -3.58 -20.69 -19.00
CA ILE A 53 -3.32 -20.30 -20.38
C ILE A 53 -1.84 -19.94 -20.61
N CYS A 54 -1.20 -19.23 -19.69
CA CYS A 54 0.18 -18.76 -19.86
C CYS A 54 1.25 -19.82 -19.56
N VAL A 55 0.98 -20.76 -18.65
CA VAL A 55 1.94 -21.79 -18.21
C VAL A 55 2.53 -22.62 -19.36
N PRO A 56 1.74 -23.14 -20.31
CA PRO A 56 2.28 -23.91 -21.44
C PRO A 56 3.33 -23.15 -22.25
N HIS A 57 3.15 -21.85 -22.47
CA HIS A 57 4.07 -21.03 -23.24
C HIS A 57 5.41 -20.83 -22.52
N LEU A 58 5.39 -20.59 -21.20
CA LEU A 58 6.62 -20.48 -20.40
C LEU A 58 7.39 -21.81 -20.33
N LYS A 59 6.67 -22.95 -20.35
CA LYS A 59 7.29 -24.28 -20.42
C LYS A 59 8.01 -24.50 -21.74
N GLU A 60 7.43 -24.04 -22.85
CA GLU A 60 8.07 -24.10 -24.18
C GLU A 60 9.35 -23.24 -24.22
N GLU A 61 9.40 -22.15 -23.45
CA GLU A 61 10.59 -21.30 -23.28
C GLU A 61 11.62 -21.87 -22.26
N GLY A 62 11.33 -23.02 -21.65
CA GLY A 62 12.26 -23.76 -20.79
C GLY A 62 12.04 -23.62 -19.28
N MET A 63 10.95 -22.98 -18.85
CA MET A 63 10.62 -22.84 -17.42
C MET A 63 9.93 -24.10 -16.87
N ALA A 64 10.24 -24.48 -15.63
CA ALA A 64 9.52 -25.56 -14.97
C ALA A 64 8.05 -25.16 -14.71
N GLU A 65 7.11 -26.11 -14.80
CA GLU A 65 5.68 -25.81 -14.66
C GLU A 65 5.33 -25.14 -13.32
N GLU A 66 5.86 -25.69 -12.23
CA GLU A 66 5.60 -25.18 -10.88
C GLU A 66 6.18 -23.77 -10.70
N GLU A 67 7.36 -23.52 -11.24
CA GLU A 67 8.01 -22.21 -11.24
C GLU A 67 7.21 -21.19 -12.05
N ALA A 68 6.71 -21.57 -13.24
CA ALA A 68 5.85 -20.75 -14.07
C ALA A 68 4.54 -20.39 -13.36
N ARG A 69 3.92 -21.35 -12.68
CA ARG A 69 2.70 -21.13 -11.89
C ARG A 69 2.94 -20.16 -10.74
N GLN A 70 4.02 -20.33 -9.98
CA GLN A 70 4.37 -19.44 -8.87
C GLN A 70 4.70 -18.03 -9.36
N MET A 71 5.48 -17.91 -10.44
CA MET A 71 5.81 -16.62 -11.05
C MET A 71 4.54 -15.89 -11.50
N LEU A 72 3.67 -16.56 -12.26
CA LEU A 72 2.44 -15.95 -12.78
C LEU A 72 1.43 -15.63 -11.67
N ALA A 73 1.30 -16.47 -10.65
CA ALA A 73 0.45 -16.20 -9.48
C ALA A 73 0.89 -14.96 -8.70
N SER A 74 2.20 -14.67 -8.69
CA SER A 74 2.74 -13.45 -8.06
C SER A 74 2.61 -12.22 -8.98
N PHE A 75 2.81 -12.41 -10.29
CA PHE A 75 2.90 -11.31 -11.25
C PHE A 75 1.55 -10.83 -11.79
N LEU A 76 0.68 -11.75 -12.22
CA LEU A 76 -0.58 -11.40 -12.88
C LEU A 76 -1.51 -10.51 -12.03
N PRO A 77 -1.65 -10.68 -10.69
CA PRO A 77 -2.53 -9.84 -9.88
C PRO A 77 -2.18 -8.34 -9.93
N ARG A 78 -0.96 -7.98 -10.34
CA ARG A 78 -0.49 -6.59 -10.40
C ARG A 78 -0.84 -5.89 -11.71
N LEU A 79 -1.29 -6.63 -12.73
CA LEU A 79 -1.57 -6.10 -14.06
C LEU A 79 -2.96 -5.46 -14.11
N LYS A 80 -3.13 -4.39 -14.92
CA LYS A 80 -4.39 -3.59 -14.97
C LYS A 80 -5.67 -4.41 -15.10
N ARG A 81 -5.64 -5.55 -15.80
CA ARG A 81 -6.82 -6.42 -15.97
C ARG A 81 -7.22 -7.18 -14.71
N TRP A 82 -6.23 -7.64 -13.95
CA TRP A 82 -6.40 -8.56 -12.83
C TRP A 82 -6.28 -7.91 -11.49
N ARG A 83 -5.66 -6.73 -11.45
CA ARG A 83 -5.68 -5.88 -10.28
C ARG A 83 -7.14 -5.63 -9.98
N THR A 84 -7.65 -6.42 -9.05
CA THR A 84 -8.76 -5.98 -8.25
C THR A 84 -8.19 -4.78 -7.50
N ASP A 85 -8.52 -3.58 -7.95
CA ASP A 85 -8.85 -2.56 -6.96
C ASP A 85 -9.82 -3.30 -6.04
N ASN A 86 -9.38 -3.77 -4.88
CA ASN A 86 -10.22 -4.56 -3.98
C ASN A 86 -11.33 -3.66 -3.45
N GLY A 87 -12.28 -3.28 -4.30
CA GLY A 87 -13.58 -2.69 -4.01
C GLY A 87 -13.62 -1.46 -3.11
N LYS A 88 -12.49 -0.92 -2.68
CA LYS A 88 -12.43 0.23 -1.78
C LYS A 88 -11.53 1.26 -2.44
N GLN A 89 -12.15 1.97 -3.38
CA GLN A 89 -11.67 3.31 -3.72
C GLN A 89 -11.42 4.04 -2.39
N PRO A 90 -10.28 4.71 -2.24
CA PRO A 90 -9.99 5.40 -1.00
C PRO A 90 -11.11 6.40 -0.71
N VAL A 91 -11.55 6.43 0.54
CA VAL A 91 -12.62 7.35 0.94
C VAL A 91 -12.00 8.67 1.31
N MET A 92 -12.49 9.75 0.70
CA MET A 92 -12.07 11.10 1.10
C MET A 92 -12.65 11.44 2.48
N LYS A 93 -11.79 11.90 3.39
CA LYS A 93 -12.19 12.43 4.69
C LYS A 93 -11.48 13.73 4.99
N GLU A 94 -12.12 14.58 5.77
CA GLU A 94 -11.49 15.76 6.36
C GLU A 94 -11.27 15.51 7.85
N LYS A 95 -10.10 15.85 8.37
CA LYS A 95 -9.83 15.82 9.81
C LYS A 95 -9.24 17.16 10.25
N GLN A 96 -9.69 17.60 11.43
CA GLN A 96 -9.13 18.74 12.12
C GLN A 96 -7.76 18.38 12.71
N SER A 97 -6.96 19.40 13.03
CA SER A 97 -5.65 19.22 13.67
C SER A 97 -5.79 18.51 15.02
N PHE A 98 -4.87 17.59 15.31
CA PHE A 98 -4.82 16.89 16.61
C PHE A 98 -3.38 16.54 16.99
N HIS A 99 -3.19 16.04 18.21
CA HIS A 99 -1.87 15.72 18.76
C HIS A 99 -1.80 14.26 19.17
N ILE A 100 -0.64 13.66 18.92
CA ILE A 100 -0.30 12.33 19.44
C ILE A 100 0.96 12.43 20.30
N ALA A 101 1.06 11.58 21.31
CA ALA A 101 2.26 11.42 22.13
C ALA A 101 2.76 9.99 22.09
N GLY A 102 4.09 9.83 22.03
CA GLY A 102 4.74 8.53 22.07
C GLY A 102 6.19 8.58 21.62
N ILE A 103 6.68 7.52 20.98
CA ILE A 103 8.11 7.36 20.62
C ILE A 103 8.31 7.41 19.10
N SER A 104 9.49 7.84 18.67
CA SER A 104 9.79 8.06 17.25
C SER A 104 11.09 7.40 16.79
N ALA A 105 11.14 7.02 15.51
CA ALA A 105 12.37 6.65 14.82
C ALA A 105 12.46 7.33 13.45
N LYS A 106 13.64 7.86 13.13
CA LYS A 106 13.96 8.37 11.79
C LYS A 106 14.53 7.27 10.90
N THR A 107 13.95 7.07 9.73
CA THR A 107 14.33 6.00 8.78
C THR A 107 13.96 6.36 7.34
N ASN A 108 14.10 5.41 6.42
CA ASN A 108 13.62 5.50 5.03
C ASN A 108 13.28 4.09 4.51
N ASN A 109 12.57 4.03 3.38
CA ASN A 109 12.12 2.75 2.80
C ASN A 109 13.27 1.81 2.41
N ALA A 110 14.43 2.35 2.02
CA ALA A 110 15.58 1.53 1.66
C ALA A 110 16.21 0.82 2.87
N ASN A 111 16.20 1.44 4.04
CA ASN A 111 16.68 0.84 5.29
C ASN A 111 15.70 -0.21 5.85
N GLU A 112 14.39 -0.01 5.67
CA GLU A 112 13.37 -0.90 6.24
C GLU A 112 13.29 -2.28 5.56
N ILE A 113 13.93 -2.46 4.41
CA ILE A 113 14.06 -3.77 3.73
C ILE A 113 15.37 -4.50 4.05
N THR A 114 16.19 -3.96 4.95
CA THR A 114 17.48 -4.55 5.34
C THR A 114 17.48 -4.95 6.82
N ALA A 115 18.58 -5.54 7.28
CA ALA A 115 18.79 -5.83 8.70
C ALA A 115 18.89 -4.56 9.58
N GLN A 116 18.95 -3.37 8.99
CA GLN A 116 19.00 -2.09 9.70
C GLN A 116 17.61 -1.47 9.89
N ALA A 117 16.54 -2.19 9.55
CA ALA A 117 15.16 -1.77 9.74
C ALA A 117 14.88 -1.33 11.18
N LYS A 118 14.28 -0.15 11.34
CA LYS A 118 14.01 0.47 12.64
C LYS A 118 12.54 0.36 13.03
N ILE A 119 11.62 0.26 12.08
CA ILE A 119 10.18 0.20 12.37
C ILE A 119 9.82 -1.01 13.24
N PRO A 120 10.29 -2.24 12.95
CA PRO A 120 9.98 -3.40 13.81
C PRO A 120 10.50 -3.25 15.25
N GLN A 121 11.66 -2.61 15.42
CA GLN A 121 12.27 -2.34 16.72
C GLN A 121 11.52 -1.26 17.49
N LEU A 122 11.02 -0.23 16.78
CA LEU A 122 10.15 0.80 17.35
C LEU A 122 8.85 0.19 17.90
N TRP A 123 8.19 -0.67 17.12
CA TRP A 123 7.01 -1.43 17.57
C TRP A 123 7.30 -2.31 18.78
N THR A 124 8.41 -3.04 18.75
CA THR A 124 8.83 -3.91 19.86
C THR A 124 9.00 -3.08 21.15
N THR A 125 9.67 -1.93 21.04
CA THR A 125 9.90 -1.02 22.17
C THR A 125 8.58 -0.44 22.69
N TYR A 126 7.68 -0.03 21.78
CA TYR A 126 6.38 0.54 22.12
C TYR A 126 5.56 -0.38 23.03
N TYR A 127 5.45 -1.66 22.66
CA TYR A 127 4.70 -2.65 23.42
C TYR A 127 5.45 -3.14 24.66
N GLN A 128 6.76 -3.42 24.56
CA GLN A 128 7.53 -3.94 25.70
C GLN A 128 7.63 -2.95 26.86
N GLN A 129 7.69 -1.66 26.55
CA GLN A 129 7.77 -0.61 27.58
C GLN A 129 6.41 -0.06 27.98
N ASP A 130 5.30 -0.55 27.40
CA ASP A 130 3.95 -0.03 27.65
C ASP A 130 3.88 1.50 27.51
N ILE A 131 4.38 2.02 26.37
CA ILE A 131 4.52 3.47 26.14
C ILE A 131 3.19 4.22 26.34
N ALA A 132 2.07 3.65 25.89
CA ALA A 132 0.75 4.25 26.10
C ALA A 132 0.35 4.31 27.58
N GLY A 133 0.67 3.26 28.36
CA GLY A 133 0.39 3.19 29.79
C GLY A 133 1.20 4.17 30.65
N GLN A 134 2.31 4.71 30.11
CA GLN A 134 3.12 5.72 30.80
C GLN A 134 2.58 7.15 30.64
N LEU A 135 1.63 7.39 29.73
CA LEU A 135 1.06 8.73 29.51
C LEU A 135 0.05 9.08 30.63
N PRO A 136 0.13 10.28 31.23
CA PRO A 136 -0.76 10.67 32.33
C PRO A 136 -2.23 10.76 31.95
N SER A 137 -2.56 11.29 30.77
CA SER A 137 -3.95 11.62 30.37
C SER A 137 -4.21 11.40 28.88
N PRO A 138 -4.00 10.18 28.36
CA PRO A 138 -4.36 9.87 26.98
C PRO A 138 -5.87 9.96 26.76
N LYS A 139 -6.28 10.53 25.63
CA LYS A 139 -7.71 10.70 25.31
C LYS A 139 -8.40 9.38 25.00
N ASN A 140 -7.68 8.46 24.35
CA ASN A 140 -8.20 7.15 24.00
C ASN A 140 -7.06 6.13 23.84
N ASN A 141 -6.92 5.22 24.81
CA ASN A 141 -5.92 4.15 24.76
C ASN A 141 -6.33 2.96 23.89
N ALA A 142 -7.57 2.90 23.41
CA ALA A 142 -8.02 1.85 22.51
C ALA A 142 -7.64 2.13 21.04
N VAL A 143 -7.15 3.33 20.74
CA VAL A 143 -6.76 3.75 19.40
C VAL A 143 -5.31 4.19 19.41
N MET A 144 -4.51 3.61 18.53
CA MET A 144 -3.10 3.91 18.37
C MET A 144 -2.80 4.34 16.93
N TYR A 145 -1.81 5.22 16.81
CA TYR A 145 -1.44 5.88 15.57
C TYR A 145 0.02 5.57 15.22
N GLY A 146 0.26 5.25 13.95
CA GLY A 146 1.59 5.25 13.33
C GLY A 146 1.72 6.43 12.39
N LEU A 147 2.23 7.57 12.88
CA LEU A 147 2.37 8.81 12.10
C LEU A 147 3.69 8.85 11.35
N TYR A 148 3.62 8.93 10.03
CA TYR A 148 4.74 9.26 9.16
C TYR A 148 4.76 10.78 8.94
N SER A 149 5.86 11.40 9.33
CA SER A 149 6.03 12.86 9.32
C SER A 149 7.47 13.26 9.03
N ASP A 150 7.73 14.57 8.97
CA ASP A 150 9.07 15.14 8.75
C ASP A 150 9.77 14.56 7.50
N TYR A 151 9.00 14.33 6.44
CA TYR A 151 9.51 13.86 5.16
C TYR A 151 10.53 14.86 4.60
N GLU A 152 11.71 14.36 4.23
CA GLU A 152 12.75 15.19 3.62
C GLU A 152 12.36 15.65 2.21
N THR A 153 11.75 14.75 1.43
CA THR A 153 11.39 15.00 0.03
C THR A 153 10.03 14.36 -0.32
N ASP A 154 10.03 13.05 -0.55
CA ASP A 154 8.90 12.24 -0.98
C ASP A 154 8.98 10.82 -0.36
N VAL A 155 8.36 9.83 -1.01
CA VAL A 155 8.41 8.42 -0.58
C VAL A 155 9.82 7.82 -0.51
N ASN A 156 10.84 8.43 -1.12
CA ASN A 156 12.22 7.95 -1.13
C ASN A 156 13.12 8.66 -0.11
N GLY A 157 12.66 9.78 0.45
CA GLY A 157 13.40 10.57 1.43
C GLY A 157 13.40 9.94 2.82
N GLU A 158 14.20 10.50 3.73
CA GLU A 158 14.04 10.18 5.14
C GLU A 158 12.70 10.67 5.67
N TYR A 159 12.11 9.92 6.58
CA TYR A 159 10.92 10.27 7.33
C TYR A 159 11.04 9.85 8.79
N THR A 160 10.20 10.43 9.64
CA THR A 160 10.05 10.04 11.04
C THR A 160 8.75 9.27 11.21
N LEU A 161 8.82 8.03 11.70
CA LEU A 161 7.65 7.31 12.20
C LEU A 161 7.51 7.56 13.70
N THR A 162 6.34 8.02 14.13
CA THR A 162 5.96 8.18 15.54
C THR A 162 4.81 7.23 15.88
N LEU A 163 5.02 6.35 16.86
CA LEU A 163 3.99 5.48 17.43
C LEU A 163 3.43 6.13 18.69
N GLY A 164 2.12 6.32 18.77
CA GLY A 164 1.51 7.04 19.89
C GLY A 164 -0.01 6.94 19.98
N VAL A 165 -0.56 7.57 21.01
CA VAL A 165 -2.02 7.72 21.22
C VAL A 165 -2.38 9.20 21.20
N GLU A 166 -3.66 9.51 20.97
CA GLU A 166 -4.13 10.89 20.96
C GLU A 166 -4.09 11.51 22.37
N VAL A 167 -3.57 12.74 22.45
CA VAL A 167 -3.44 13.51 23.70
C VAL A 167 -3.94 14.94 23.55
N SER A 168 -3.92 15.68 24.67
CA SER A 168 -4.04 17.14 24.67
C SER A 168 -2.76 17.80 24.15
N ALA A 169 -2.83 19.08 23.75
CA ALA A 169 -1.64 19.82 23.27
C ALA A 169 -0.65 20.12 24.41
N ASP A 170 -1.16 20.17 25.64
CA ASP A 170 -0.48 20.50 26.89
C ASP A 170 -0.13 19.26 27.73
N GLU A 171 -0.22 18.06 27.15
CA GLU A 171 0.12 16.81 27.81
C GLU A 171 1.56 16.82 28.35
N GLU A 172 1.73 16.40 29.60
CA GLU A 172 3.07 16.18 30.15
C GLU A 172 3.61 14.84 29.62
N VAL A 173 4.63 14.89 28.77
CA VAL A 173 5.25 13.69 28.20
C VAL A 173 6.49 13.24 28.99
N PRO A 174 6.60 11.95 29.36
CA PRO A 174 7.80 11.40 29.99
C PRO A 174 9.06 11.55 29.12
N THR A 175 10.24 11.52 29.77
CA THR A 175 11.53 11.54 29.08
C THR A 175 11.62 10.43 28.03
N GLY A 176 11.99 10.80 26.81
CA GLY A 176 12.11 9.86 25.68
C GLY A 176 10.86 9.79 24.80
N MET A 177 9.76 10.45 25.20
CA MET A 177 8.58 10.63 24.36
C MET A 177 8.54 12.02 23.72
N VAL A 178 7.75 12.15 22.67
CA VAL A 178 7.51 13.39 21.94
C VAL A 178 6.03 13.60 21.70
N ILE A 179 5.60 14.86 21.64
CA ILE A 179 4.29 15.24 21.11
C ILE A 179 4.47 15.64 19.65
N LYS A 180 3.65 15.07 18.76
CA LYS A 180 3.58 15.45 17.34
C LYS A 180 2.20 16.02 17.04
N THR A 181 2.19 17.13 16.32
CA THR A 181 0.97 17.73 15.77
C THR A 181 0.72 17.18 14.39
N ILE A 182 -0.47 16.63 14.17
CA ILE A 182 -0.97 16.25 12.85
C ILE A 182 -1.86 17.41 12.39
N PRO A 183 -1.48 18.14 11.31
CA PRO A 183 -2.23 19.30 10.87
C PRO A 183 -3.60 18.93 10.33
N ALA A 184 -4.53 19.89 10.30
CA ALA A 184 -5.80 19.71 9.62
C ALA A 184 -5.54 19.48 8.11
N SER A 185 -6.18 18.46 7.53
CA SER A 185 -5.98 18.12 6.13
C SER A 185 -7.18 17.36 5.56
N LYS A 186 -7.21 17.29 4.22
CA LYS A 186 -7.95 16.28 3.49
C LYS A 186 -7.11 15.00 3.40
N TYR A 187 -7.78 13.87 3.47
CA TYR A 187 -7.15 12.56 3.46
C TYR A 187 -7.86 11.65 2.47
N LEU A 188 -7.08 10.88 1.73
CA LEU A 188 -7.55 9.62 1.15
C LEU A 188 -7.33 8.51 2.16
N VAL A 189 -8.40 7.81 2.52
CA VAL A 189 -8.36 6.72 3.50
C VAL A 189 -8.42 5.38 2.79
N PHE A 190 -7.37 4.60 2.95
CA PHE A 190 -7.26 3.23 2.46
C PHE A 190 -7.47 2.27 3.63
N THR A 191 -8.41 1.35 3.50
CA THR A 191 -8.64 0.32 4.52
C THR A 191 -7.99 -0.98 4.06
N SER A 192 -7.10 -1.55 4.87
CA SER A 192 -6.43 -2.82 4.57
C SER A 192 -7.44 -3.96 4.40
N GLU A 193 -6.99 -5.03 3.75
CA GLU A 193 -7.65 -6.32 3.90
C GLU A 193 -7.65 -6.78 5.36
N LYS A 194 -8.54 -7.71 5.67
CA LYS A 194 -8.51 -8.42 6.94
C LYS A 194 -7.42 -9.49 6.93
N GLY A 195 -6.69 -9.62 8.02
CA GLY A 195 -5.69 -10.69 8.12
C GLY A 195 -4.71 -10.53 9.27
N LEU A 196 -3.52 -11.09 9.09
CA LEU A 196 -2.45 -11.11 10.08
C LEU A 196 -1.60 -9.84 10.00
N MET A 197 -1.22 -9.31 11.16
CA MET A 197 -0.20 -8.27 11.27
C MET A 197 1.20 -8.91 11.25
N PRO A 198 2.21 -8.24 10.67
CA PRO A 198 2.16 -6.94 9.99
C PRO A 198 1.77 -7.01 8.50
N ASP A 199 1.53 -8.22 7.96
CA ASP A 199 1.39 -8.47 6.52
C ASP A 199 0.33 -7.58 5.84
N ILE A 200 -0.83 -7.40 6.47
CA ILE A 200 -1.91 -6.55 5.92
C ILE A 200 -1.54 -5.07 5.79
N VAL A 201 -0.66 -4.57 6.67
CA VAL A 201 -0.21 -3.17 6.64
C VAL A 201 0.82 -2.99 5.53
N ILE A 202 1.76 -3.93 5.42
CA ILE A 202 2.76 -3.95 4.34
C ILE A 202 2.06 -4.02 2.98
N GLN A 203 1.07 -4.89 2.84
CA GLN A 203 0.29 -5.00 1.61
C GLN A 203 -0.47 -3.71 1.30
N ALA A 204 -1.16 -3.13 2.29
CA ALA A 204 -1.89 -1.87 2.10
C ALA A 204 -0.97 -0.72 1.63
N TRP A 205 0.24 -0.60 2.16
CA TRP A 205 1.22 0.39 1.67
C TRP A 205 1.67 0.13 0.22
N GLN A 206 1.90 -1.13 -0.16
CA GLN A 206 2.22 -1.48 -1.54
C GLN A 206 1.08 -1.11 -2.51
N ASP A 207 -0.16 -1.32 -2.08
CA ASP A 207 -1.36 -0.97 -2.84
C ASP A 207 -1.49 0.56 -2.97
N ILE A 208 -1.24 1.32 -1.90
CA ILE A 208 -1.23 2.79 -1.90
C ILE A 208 -0.18 3.32 -2.87
N TRP A 209 1.06 2.83 -2.82
CA TRP A 209 2.12 3.24 -3.75
C TRP A 209 1.74 2.93 -5.20
N SER A 210 1.17 1.75 -5.43
CA SER A 210 0.68 1.35 -6.75
C SER A 210 -0.46 2.26 -7.22
N TRP A 211 -1.38 2.65 -6.34
CA TRP A 211 -2.50 3.53 -6.67
C TRP A 211 -2.01 4.92 -7.07
N PHE A 212 -1.11 5.53 -6.29
CA PHE A 212 -0.53 6.85 -6.60
C PHE A 212 0.40 6.84 -7.82
N ALA A 213 1.07 5.71 -8.11
CA ALA A 213 1.85 5.58 -9.34
C ALA A 213 0.98 5.56 -10.62
N ASN A 214 -0.31 5.25 -10.49
CA ASN A 214 -1.24 5.12 -11.61
C ASN A 214 -2.33 6.22 -11.64
N THR A 215 -2.34 7.13 -10.66
CA THR A 215 -3.36 8.20 -10.54
C THR A 215 -2.65 9.54 -10.55
N THR A 216 -3.16 10.50 -11.33
CA THR A 216 -2.53 11.84 -11.47
C THR A 216 -3.42 12.98 -10.99
N GLU A 217 -4.68 12.68 -10.67
CA GLU A 217 -5.71 13.62 -10.26
C GLU A 217 -5.57 14.09 -8.81
N VAL A 218 -4.76 13.38 -8.00
CA VAL A 218 -4.60 13.65 -6.57
C VAL A 218 -3.12 13.73 -6.22
N GLU A 219 -2.73 14.80 -5.53
CA GLU A 219 -1.36 15.01 -5.07
C GLU A 219 -1.28 14.88 -3.55
N ARG A 220 -0.27 14.14 -3.08
CA ARG A 220 0.05 14.01 -1.65
C ARG A 220 0.70 15.30 -1.14
N THR A 221 0.36 15.69 0.08
CA THR A 221 1.00 16.83 0.75
C THR A 221 2.25 16.44 1.52
N TYR A 222 2.40 15.15 1.89
CA TYR A 222 3.43 14.65 2.80
C TYR A 222 3.47 15.41 4.14
N SER A 223 2.33 16.00 4.55
CA SER A 223 2.23 16.80 5.77
C SER A 223 1.98 15.97 7.03
N GLY A 224 1.71 14.67 6.88
CA GLY A 224 1.42 13.76 7.99
C GLY A 224 0.47 12.65 7.54
N ASP A 225 1.03 11.56 7.04
CA ASP A 225 0.29 10.34 6.73
C ASP A 225 0.27 9.47 7.97
N PHE A 226 -0.82 8.75 8.25
CA PHE A 226 -0.85 7.92 9.45
C PHE A 226 -1.65 6.63 9.30
N GLU A 227 -1.17 5.59 9.97
CA GLU A 227 -1.89 4.36 10.24
C GLU A 227 -2.77 4.57 11.49
N LEU A 228 -4.00 4.09 11.44
CA LEU A 228 -4.97 4.10 12.53
C LEU A 228 -5.29 2.65 12.92
N TYR A 229 -4.90 2.29 14.14
CA TYR A 229 -5.16 0.99 14.74
C TYR A 229 -6.23 1.13 15.80
N ASP A 230 -7.43 0.62 15.53
CA ASP A 230 -8.57 0.68 16.44
C ASP A 230 -9.00 -0.72 16.91
N GLU A 231 -10.22 -0.87 17.43
CA GLU A 231 -10.73 -2.14 17.95
C GLU A 231 -10.71 -3.28 16.93
N ARG A 232 -10.70 -2.97 15.62
CA ARG A 232 -10.61 -3.98 14.56
C ARG A 232 -9.28 -4.73 14.60
N CYS A 233 -8.24 -4.16 15.21
CA CYS A 233 -6.94 -4.80 15.39
C CYS A 233 -6.89 -5.81 16.55
N ALA A 234 -7.91 -5.86 17.41
CA ALA A 234 -7.92 -6.72 18.59
C ALA A 234 -8.01 -8.23 18.24
N GLN A 235 -8.52 -8.58 17.06
CA GLN A 235 -8.63 -9.96 16.60
C GLN A 235 -7.42 -10.33 15.75
N SER A 236 -6.50 -11.12 16.31
CA SER A 236 -5.17 -11.35 15.73
C SER A 236 -5.16 -11.91 14.31
N HIS A 237 -6.20 -12.61 13.86
CA HIS A 237 -6.27 -13.26 12.52
C HIS A 237 -7.21 -12.55 11.53
N GLU A 238 -7.94 -11.53 11.98
CA GLU A 238 -8.84 -10.71 11.14
C GLU A 238 -8.60 -9.20 11.37
N ALA A 239 -7.38 -8.84 11.76
CA ALA A 239 -7.03 -7.45 12.02
C ALA A 239 -7.26 -6.60 10.76
N GLN A 240 -7.59 -5.33 10.95
CA GLN A 240 -7.78 -4.38 9.86
C GLN A 240 -7.34 -2.98 10.30
N VAL A 241 -6.69 -2.27 9.39
CA VAL A 241 -6.10 -0.94 9.63
C VAL A 241 -6.61 0.04 8.58
N ASP A 242 -6.84 1.29 9.00
CA ASP A 242 -7.02 2.38 8.06
C ASP A 242 -5.73 3.18 7.93
N ILE A 243 -5.32 3.49 6.71
CA ILE A 243 -4.16 4.34 6.40
C ILE A 243 -4.69 5.63 5.78
N TYR A 244 -4.38 6.75 6.42
CA TYR A 244 -4.77 8.09 6.03
C TYR A 244 -3.60 8.75 5.30
N ILE A 245 -3.79 9.06 4.02
CA ILE A 245 -2.80 9.75 3.18
C ILE A 245 -3.24 11.20 2.98
N ALA A 246 -2.43 12.15 3.43
CA ALA A 246 -2.73 13.57 3.34
C ALA A 246 -2.60 14.08 1.89
N ILE A 247 -3.60 14.81 1.41
CA ILE A 247 -3.73 15.27 0.01
C ILE A 247 -4.08 16.76 -0.09
N LYS A 248 -3.78 17.35 -1.25
CA LYS A 248 -4.09 18.77 -1.56
C LYS A 248 -5.58 19.02 -1.84
#